data_AF-A0A937RJX1-F1
#
_entry.id   AF-A0A937RJX1-F1
#
_cell.length_a   1.000
_cell.length_b   1.000
_cell.length_c   1.000
_cell.angle_alpha   90.00
_cell.angle_beta   90.00
_cell.angle_gamma   90.00
#
_symmetry.space_group_name_H-M   'P 1'
#
loop_
_entity.id
_entity.type
_entity.pdbx_description
1 polymer ?
#
loop_
_entity_poly.entity_id
_entity_poly.type
_entity_poly.pdbx_seq_one_letter_code
_entity_poly.pdbx_strand_id
1 'polypeptide(L)'
;MPAPRSGVLTGWGNAWLAGFVGSDDVLTRVQQAIGPGQHTIDGQPLLLGLGALRAARAERFRLVMPVPGDVSGLPGPPAVNGDALAAGEAVIVIGPNPPLLLVPSVEVHGPAVEGVLESVHWRVLPAARVPAPPSPVPAAEHELSDAIRRTTSTLLDLDIASARPEVLALLRDRGDAEPGPGLGPGYPPAAHALLARAERLRALLDLAALDDGAAVTAGEIGRRTAALRGLSAAVRRSYEAAYDAFDPSHATSPPSR
;
A
#
# COMPACT_ATOMS: atom_id res chain seq x y z
N MET A 1 -6.74 4.37 9.05
CA MET A 1 -5.79 5.05 8.14
C MET A 1 -6.09 4.54 6.74
N PRO A 2 -6.21 5.41 5.73
CA PRO A 2 -6.54 4.96 4.40
C PRO A 2 -5.41 4.10 3.81
N ALA A 3 -5.80 3.24 2.85
CA ALA A 3 -4.89 2.52 1.98
C ALA A 3 -3.76 3.43 1.42
N PRO A 4 -2.57 2.88 1.09
CA PRO A 4 -1.52 3.66 0.42
C PRO A 4 -2.09 4.30 -0.86
N ARG A 5 -1.72 5.56 -1.13
CA ARG A 5 -2.28 6.38 -2.22
C ARG A 5 -2.05 5.69 -3.56
N SER A 6 -0.83 5.19 -3.75
CA SER A 6 -0.45 4.41 -4.92
C SER A 6 -1.15 3.05 -4.97
N GLY A 7 -1.52 2.49 -3.82
CA GLY A 7 -2.33 1.28 -3.73
C GLY A 7 -3.72 1.48 -4.32
N VAL A 8 -4.44 2.52 -3.91
CA VAL A 8 -5.79 2.82 -4.44
C VAL A 8 -5.78 3.02 -5.95
N LEU A 9 -4.78 3.76 -6.47
CA LEU A 9 -4.58 3.94 -7.91
C LEU A 9 -4.30 2.60 -8.62
N THR A 10 -3.50 1.72 -8.01
CA THR A 10 -3.22 0.37 -8.55
C THR A 10 -4.47 -0.49 -8.58
N GLY A 11 -5.18 -0.57 -7.45
CA GLY A 11 -6.39 -1.36 -7.24
C GLY A 11 -7.47 -1.03 -8.27
N TRP A 12 -7.89 0.23 -8.30
CA TRP A 12 -8.95 0.70 -9.20
C TRP A 12 -8.48 0.89 -10.64
N GLY A 13 -7.21 1.25 -10.85
CA GLY A 13 -6.61 1.37 -12.17
C GLY A 13 -6.57 0.04 -12.93
N ASN A 14 -6.28 -1.07 -12.25
CA ASN A 14 -6.35 -2.41 -12.86
C ASN A 14 -7.78 -2.79 -13.27
N ALA A 15 -8.77 -2.54 -12.42
CA ALA A 15 -10.18 -2.76 -12.76
C ALA A 15 -10.62 -1.91 -13.97
N TRP A 16 -10.13 -0.66 -14.05
CA TRP A 16 -10.38 0.23 -15.18
C TRP A 16 -9.67 -0.21 -16.47
N LEU A 17 -8.42 -0.67 -16.39
CA LEU A 17 -7.70 -1.23 -17.54
C LEU A 17 -8.40 -2.47 -18.10
N ALA A 18 -8.98 -3.30 -17.24
CA ALA A 18 -9.79 -4.45 -17.63
C ALA A 18 -11.22 -4.11 -18.09
N GLY A 19 -11.64 -2.85 -17.98
CA GLY A 19 -12.97 -2.40 -18.43
C GLY A 19 -14.12 -2.71 -17.48
N PHE A 20 -13.85 -3.10 -16.23
CA PHE A 20 -14.90 -3.36 -15.24
C PHE A 20 -15.49 -2.09 -14.61
N VAL A 21 -14.78 -0.97 -14.68
CA VAL A 21 -15.18 0.32 -14.13
C VAL A 21 -14.79 1.46 -15.07
N GLY A 22 -15.47 2.59 -14.96
CA GLY A 22 -15.12 3.82 -15.68
C GLY A 22 -13.95 4.56 -15.04
N SER A 23 -13.38 5.55 -15.73
CA SER A 23 -12.34 6.42 -15.14
C SER A 23 -12.88 7.27 -13.99
N ASP A 24 -14.17 7.61 -14.02
CA ASP A 24 -14.85 8.37 -12.97
C ASP A 24 -14.96 7.56 -11.66
N ASP A 25 -15.09 6.23 -11.75
CA ASP A 25 -15.05 5.36 -10.58
C ASP A 25 -13.66 5.40 -9.92
N VAL A 26 -12.59 5.38 -10.74
CA VAL A 26 -11.21 5.52 -10.23
C VAL A 26 -11.03 6.86 -9.52
N LEU A 27 -11.47 7.97 -10.14
CA LEU A 27 -11.40 9.30 -9.53
C LEU A 27 -12.17 9.35 -8.20
N THR A 28 -13.40 8.85 -8.19
CA THR A 28 -14.25 8.81 -6.99
C THR A 28 -13.55 8.07 -5.85
N ARG A 29 -12.92 6.93 -6.16
CA ARG A 29 -12.28 6.08 -5.15
C ARG A 29 -10.96 6.66 -4.65
N VAL A 30 -10.19 7.30 -5.53
CA VAL A 30 -9.01 8.08 -5.14
C VAL A 30 -9.44 9.24 -4.22
N GLN A 31 -10.49 9.99 -4.57
CA GLN A 31 -10.97 11.11 -3.74
C GLN A 31 -11.53 10.65 -2.39
N GLN A 32 -12.22 9.51 -2.33
CA GLN A 32 -12.70 8.93 -1.08
C GLN A 32 -11.57 8.48 -0.17
N ALA A 33 -10.48 7.94 -0.73
CA ALA A 33 -9.38 7.41 0.05
C ALA A 33 -8.34 8.47 0.47
N ILE A 34 -8.08 9.45 -0.40
CA ILE A 34 -7.00 10.43 -0.21
C ILE A 34 -7.56 11.80 0.22
N GLY A 35 -8.77 12.15 -0.21
CA GLY A 35 -9.40 13.45 0.00
C GLY A 35 -9.82 14.10 -1.32
N PRO A 36 -10.63 15.17 -1.29
CA PRO A 36 -11.22 15.75 -2.50
C PRO A 36 -10.27 16.69 -3.26
N GLY A 37 -8.96 16.64 -2.99
CA GLY A 37 -7.97 17.50 -3.64
C GLY A 37 -7.81 17.23 -5.14
N GLN A 38 -7.00 18.06 -5.81
CA GLN A 38 -6.74 17.91 -7.23
C GLN A 38 -5.65 16.86 -7.46
N HIS A 39 -6.05 15.68 -7.89
CA HIS A 39 -5.12 14.61 -8.22
C HIS A 39 -4.65 14.67 -9.68
N THR A 40 -3.36 14.48 -9.93
CA THR A 40 -2.79 14.54 -11.29
C THR A 40 -1.83 13.39 -11.58
N ILE A 41 -1.69 13.05 -12.86
CA ILE A 41 -0.61 12.20 -13.38
C ILE A 41 0.15 13.02 -14.42
N ASP A 42 1.44 13.20 -14.21
CA ASP A 42 2.35 14.00 -15.06
C ASP A 42 1.82 15.43 -15.34
N GLY A 43 1.30 16.08 -14.30
CA GLY A 43 0.72 17.43 -14.38
C GLY A 43 -0.66 17.50 -15.03
N GLN A 44 -1.19 16.40 -15.57
CA GLN A 44 -2.54 16.34 -16.14
C GLN A 44 -3.57 15.92 -15.08
N PRO A 45 -4.81 16.45 -15.11
CA PRO A 45 -5.90 15.92 -14.28
C PRO A 45 -5.99 14.39 -14.36
N LEU A 46 -6.24 13.73 -13.23
CA LEU A 46 -6.18 12.27 -13.10
C LEU A 46 -6.84 11.51 -14.25
N LEU A 47 -8.04 11.93 -14.69
CA LEU A 47 -8.79 11.30 -15.80
C LEU A 47 -8.02 11.35 -17.13
N LEU A 48 -7.43 12.51 -17.47
CA LEU A 48 -6.63 12.67 -18.69
C LEU A 48 -5.33 11.88 -18.60
N GLY A 49 -4.69 11.89 -17.42
CA GLY A 49 -3.50 11.10 -17.14
C GLY A 49 -3.72 9.59 -17.29
N LEU A 50 -4.84 9.07 -16.76
CA LEU A 50 -5.25 7.69 -17.00
C LEU A 50 -5.40 7.42 -18.50
N GLY A 51 -6.13 8.28 -19.22
CA GLY A 51 -6.27 8.17 -20.68
C GLY A 51 -4.94 8.09 -21.43
N ALA A 52 -3.96 8.91 -21.03
CA ALA A 52 -2.61 8.89 -21.58
C ALA A 52 -1.88 7.56 -21.32
N LEU A 53 -2.00 6.98 -20.12
CA LEU A 53 -1.43 5.67 -19.80
C LEU A 53 -2.02 4.55 -20.67
N ARG A 54 -3.35 4.55 -20.89
CA ARG A 54 -3.98 3.59 -21.81
C ARG A 54 -3.52 3.79 -23.26
N ALA A 55 -3.38 5.04 -23.72
CA ALA A 55 -2.83 5.33 -25.04
C ALA A 55 -1.38 4.84 -25.18
N ALA A 56 -0.60 4.90 -24.10
CA ALA A 56 0.74 4.33 -24.00
C ALA A 56 0.78 2.79 -23.86
N ARG A 57 -0.36 2.10 -24.02
CA ARG A 57 -0.50 0.64 -23.91
C ARG A 57 -0.23 0.10 -22.50
N ALA A 58 -0.65 0.83 -21.46
CA ALA A 58 -0.70 0.26 -20.11
C ALA A 58 -1.60 -0.99 -20.07
N GLU A 59 -1.06 -2.08 -19.52
CA GLU A 59 -1.73 -3.37 -19.38
C GLU A 59 -2.01 -3.72 -17.92
N ARG A 60 -1.12 -3.31 -17.01
CA ARG A 60 -1.25 -3.58 -15.57
C ARG A 60 -0.49 -2.55 -14.75
N PHE A 61 -1.06 -2.20 -13.61
CA PHE A 61 -0.43 -1.46 -12.54
C PHE A 61 0.02 -2.41 -11.43
N ARG A 62 1.22 -2.19 -10.90
CA ARG A 62 1.76 -2.91 -9.74
C ARG A 62 2.25 -1.92 -8.70
N LEU A 63 1.76 -2.06 -7.47
CA LEU A 63 2.27 -1.31 -6.32
C LEU A 63 3.67 -1.80 -5.95
N VAL A 64 4.57 -0.86 -5.67
CA VAL A 64 5.81 -1.12 -4.94
C VAL A 64 5.89 -0.16 -3.76
N MET A 65 6.34 -0.66 -2.62
CA MET A 65 6.54 0.11 -1.40
C MET A 65 8.00 -0.05 -0.97
N PRO A 66 8.93 0.74 -1.53
CA PRO A 66 10.33 0.62 -1.19
C PRO A 66 10.62 1.22 0.20
N VAL A 67 11.63 0.67 0.88
CA VAL A 67 12.20 1.26 2.10
C VAL A 67 13.73 1.18 2.05
N PRO A 68 14.46 2.03 2.79
CA PRO A 68 15.90 1.86 2.96
C PRO A 68 16.24 0.43 3.40
N GLY A 69 17.09 -0.25 2.63
CA GLY A 69 17.52 -1.63 2.89
C GLY A 69 16.69 -2.73 2.20
N ASP A 70 15.55 -2.43 1.59
CA ASP A 70 14.77 -3.37 0.77
C ASP A 70 14.29 -2.68 -0.52
N VAL A 71 15.11 -2.81 -1.56
CA VAL A 71 14.91 -2.18 -2.89
C VAL A 71 14.67 -3.21 -3.99
N SER A 72 14.46 -4.47 -3.62
CA SER A 72 14.34 -5.61 -4.53
C SER A 72 13.22 -5.45 -5.56
N GLY A 73 12.13 -4.78 -5.18
CA GLY A 73 10.98 -4.48 -6.03
C GLY A 73 11.13 -3.25 -6.94
N LEU A 74 12.27 -2.54 -6.93
CA LEU A 74 12.41 -1.31 -7.71
C LEU A 74 12.87 -1.56 -9.16
N PRO A 75 12.28 -0.87 -10.14
CA PRO A 75 12.52 -1.15 -11.55
C PRO A 75 13.79 -0.52 -12.14
N GLY A 76 14.47 0.38 -11.43
CA GLY A 76 15.57 1.17 -11.96
C GLY A 76 15.10 2.26 -12.94
N PRO A 77 15.98 3.18 -13.39
CA PRO A 77 17.39 3.34 -13.00
C PRO A 77 17.57 3.89 -11.56
N PRO A 78 18.81 3.93 -11.00
CA PRO A 78 19.05 4.33 -9.61
C PRO A 78 18.47 5.69 -9.20
N ALA A 79 18.48 6.69 -10.09
CA ALA A 79 17.88 8.00 -9.80
C ALA A 79 16.36 7.90 -9.59
N VAL A 80 15.67 7.15 -10.46
CA VAL A 80 14.22 6.87 -10.36
C VAL A 80 13.90 6.03 -9.13
N ASN A 81 14.79 5.11 -8.75
CA ASN A 81 14.67 4.36 -7.50
C ASN A 81 14.81 5.27 -6.27
N GLY A 82 15.68 6.26 -6.33
CA GLY A 82 15.84 7.27 -5.27
C GLY A 82 14.56 8.05 -5.05
N ASP A 83 13.89 8.46 -6.13
CA ASP A 83 12.60 9.15 -6.06
C ASP A 83 11.50 8.28 -5.43
N ALA A 84 11.41 7.01 -5.85
CA ALA A 84 10.46 6.06 -5.26
C ALA A 84 10.76 5.77 -3.78
N LEU A 85 12.04 5.66 -3.40
CA LEU A 85 12.47 5.51 -2.01
C LEU A 85 12.09 6.71 -1.14
N ALA A 86 12.23 7.92 -1.69
CA ALA A 86 11.85 9.15 -0.98
C ALA A 86 10.34 9.23 -0.77
N ALA A 87 9.54 8.79 -1.75
CA ALA A 87 8.09 8.73 -1.62
C ALA A 87 7.59 7.58 -0.73
N GLY A 88 8.35 6.47 -0.64
CA GLY A 88 7.98 5.26 0.11
C GLY A 88 6.90 4.39 -0.56
N GLU A 89 6.39 4.83 -1.70
CA GLU A 89 5.44 4.11 -2.55
C GLU A 89 5.59 4.55 -4.01
N ALA A 90 5.29 3.66 -4.95
CA ALA A 90 5.19 3.97 -6.37
C ALA A 90 4.33 2.94 -7.10
N VAL A 91 3.92 3.25 -8.33
CA VAL A 91 3.19 2.31 -9.21
C VAL A 91 4.02 2.02 -10.46
N ILE A 92 4.36 0.75 -10.67
CA ILE A 92 4.95 0.29 -11.92
C ILE A 92 3.83 0.09 -12.93
N VAL A 93 3.95 0.72 -14.10
CA VAL A 93 3.03 0.52 -15.23
C VAL A 93 3.69 -0.44 -16.22
N ILE A 94 3.10 -1.62 -16.30
CA ILE A 94 3.48 -2.71 -17.20
C ILE A 94 2.71 -2.55 -18.51
N GLY A 95 3.35 -2.87 -19.64
CA GLY A 95 2.80 -2.73 -20.99
C GLY A 95 3.63 -1.78 -21.87
N PRO A 96 3.86 -0.52 -21.45
CA PRO A 96 4.78 0.39 -22.15
C PRO A 96 6.20 -0.20 -22.19
N ASN A 97 6.95 0.09 -23.27
CA ASN A 97 8.35 -0.30 -23.42
C ASN A 97 9.22 0.93 -23.74
N PRO A 98 10.07 1.41 -22.82
CA PRO A 98 10.30 0.87 -21.47
C PRO A 98 9.08 1.03 -20.55
N PRO A 99 8.98 0.23 -19.46
CA PRO A 99 7.91 0.39 -18.48
C PRO A 99 7.98 1.78 -17.83
N LEU A 100 6.90 2.20 -17.17
CA LEU A 100 6.85 3.48 -16.47
C LEU A 100 6.78 3.27 -14.95
N LEU A 101 7.25 4.26 -14.20
CA LEU A 101 7.10 4.35 -12.75
C LEU A 101 6.38 5.64 -12.40
N LEU A 102 5.30 5.53 -11.65
CA LEU A 102 4.53 6.65 -11.12
C LEU A 102 4.94 6.85 -9.67
N VAL A 103 5.57 7.99 -9.39
CA VAL A 103 6.03 8.35 -8.04
C VAL A 103 5.13 9.49 -7.51
N PRO A 104 4.40 9.30 -6.41
CA PRO A 104 3.55 10.34 -5.85
C PRO A 104 4.36 11.40 -5.10
N SER A 105 3.90 12.65 -5.21
CA SER A 105 4.17 13.71 -4.24
C SER A 105 2.84 14.23 -3.68
N VAL A 106 2.84 14.64 -2.42
CA VAL A 106 1.65 15.13 -1.71
C VAL A 106 1.77 16.63 -1.50
N GLU A 107 0.74 17.36 -1.91
CA GLU A 107 0.58 18.78 -1.60
C GLU A 107 -0.58 18.96 -0.64
N VAL A 108 -0.28 19.62 0.49
CA VAL A 108 -1.22 19.83 1.58
C VAL A 108 -1.73 21.26 1.53
N HIS A 109 -3.04 21.42 1.41
CA HIS A 109 -3.71 22.71 1.28
C HIS A 109 -4.58 23.02 2.49
N GLY A 110 -4.69 24.32 2.79
CA GLY A 110 -5.54 24.82 3.87
C GLY A 110 -4.86 24.80 5.25
N PRO A 111 -5.32 25.65 6.19
CA PRO A 111 -4.82 25.64 7.55
C PRO A 111 -5.36 24.41 8.31
N ALA A 112 -4.53 23.82 9.17
CA ALA A 112 -4.87 22.60 9.93
C ALA A 112 -6.17 22.71 10.76
N VAL A 113 -6.62 23.92 11.06
CA VAL A 113 -7.80 24.23 11.89
C VAL A 113 -9.11 24.25 11.10
N GLU A 114 -9.07 24.45 9.76
CA GLU A 114 -10.26 24.56 8.89
C GLU A 114 -10.48 23.31 8.01
N GLY A 115 -9.57 22.35 8.13
CA GLY A 115 -9.55 21.14 7.31
C GLY A 115 -8.37 21.15 6.36
N VAL A 116 -7.71 19.99 6.27
CA VAL A 116 -6.57 19.77 5.41
C VAL A 116 -7.04 19.07 4.14
N LEU A 117 -6.72 19.65 2.98
CA LEU A 117 -6.97 19.05 1.68
C LEU A 117 -5.67 18.49 1.10
N GLU A 118 -5.60 17.19 0.88
CA GLU A 118 -4.45 16.56 0.22
C GLU A 118 -4.69 16.44 -1.29
N SER A 119 -3.75 16.97 -2.07
CA SER A 119 -3.61 16.67 -3.50
C SER A 119 -2.43 15.74 -3.71
N VAL A 120 -2.54 14.87 -4.71
CA VAL A 120 -1.50 13.88 -5.01
C VAL A 120 -1.16 13.96 -6.47
N HIS A 121 0.13 14.12 -6.75
CA HIS A 121 0.67 14.29 -8.08
C HIS A 121 1.61 13.12 -8.37
N TRP A 122 1.20 12.21 -9.23
CA TRP A 122 2.06 11.11 -9.67
C TRP A 122 2.89 11.58 -10.86
N ARG A 123 4.20 11.76 -10.63
CA ARG A 123 5.14 12.02 -11.72
C ARG A 123 5.43 10.71 -12.46
N VAL A 124 5.42 10.75 -13.79
CA VAL A 124 5.69 9.59 -14.64
C VAL A 124 7.16 9.59 -15.03
N LEU A 125 7.87 8.50 -14.71
CA LEU A 125 9.30 8.34 -14.97
C LEU A 125 9.53 7.07 -15.80
N PRO A 126 10.48 7.06 -16.76
CA PRO A 126 10.85 5.84 -17.45
C PRO A 126 11.57 4.88 -16.49
N ALA A 127 11.09 3.65 -16.42
CA ALA A 127 11.68 2.57 -15.64
C ALA A 127 12.60 1.70 -16.52
N ALA A 128 13.58 1.03 -15.93
CA ALA A 128 14.55 0.23 -16.70
C ALA A 128 14.03 -1.18 -17.03
N ARG A 129 13.22 -1.78 -16.15
CA ARG A 129 12.67 -3.14 -16.31
C ARG A 129 11.40 -3.33 -15.48
N VAL A 130 10.72 -4.45 -15.70
CA VAL A 130 9.69 -4.95 -14.77
C VAL A 130 10.35 -5.95 -13.82
N PRO A 131 10.36 -5.70 -12.49
CA PRO A 131 10.86 -6.65 -11.50
C PRO A 131 10.00 -7.92 -11.42
N ALA A 132 10.51 -8.94 -10.73
CA ALA A 132 9.73 -10.12 -10.38
C ALA A 132 8.48 -9.72 -9.59
N PRO A 133 7.34 -10.44 -9.76
CA PRO A 133 6.15 -10.19 -8.95
C PRO A 133 6.44 -10.43 -7.45
N PRO A 134 5.68 -9.79 -6.55
CA PRO A 134 5.74 -10.05 -5.11
C PRO A 134 5.28 -11.49 -4.79
N SER A 135 5.45 -11.89 -3.53
CA SER A 135 4.92 -13.15 -3.02
C SER A 135 3.40 -13.24 -3.27
N PRO A 136 2.86 -14.40 -3.67
CA PRO A 136 1.43 -14.57 -3.83
C PRO A 136 0.70 -14.46 -2.48
N VAL A 137 -0.61 -14.15 -2.51
CA VAL A 137 -1.43 -13.91 -1.32
C VAL A 137 -1.26 -14.96 -0.21
N PRO A 138 -1.32 -16.29 -0.46
CA PRO A 138 -1.16 -17.29 0.60
C PRO A 138 0.22 -17.25 1.27
N ALA A 139 1.28 -16.98 0.49
CA ALA A 139 2.63 -16.86 1.02
C ALA A 139 2.76 -15.59 1.87
N ALA A 140 2.21 -14.47 1.40
CA ALA A 140 2.19 -13.22 2.15
C ALA A 140 1.37 -13.31 3.45
N GLU A 141 0.26 -14.04 3.46
CA GLU A 141 -0.54 -14.33 4.66
C GLU A 141 0.24 -15.15 5.70
N HIS A 142 0.99 -16.15 5.23
CA HIS A 142 1.86 -16.96 6.07
C HIS A 142 2.99 -16.10 6.66
N GLU A 143 3.70 -15.34 5.84
CA GLU A 143 4.75 -14.42 6.27
C GLU A 143 4.24 -13.39 7.30
N LEU A 144 3.05 -12.83 7.09
CA LEU A 144 2.42 -11.88 8.01
C LEU A 144 2.08 -12.54 9.34
N SER A 145 1.48 -13.73 9.32
CA SER A 145 1.13 -14.49 10.54
C SER A 145 2.39 -14.85 11.34
N ASP A 146 3.47 -15.19 10.65
CA ASP A 146 4.77 -15.48 11.24
C ASP A 146 5.44 -14.24 11.84
N ALA A 147 5.33 -13.09 11.18
CA ALA A 147 5.82 -11.83 11.70
C ALA A 147 5.05 -11.40 12.97
N ILE A 148 3.72 -11.54 13.00
CA ILE A 148 2.89 -11.23 14.18
C ILE A 148 3.28 -12.11 15.35
N ARG A 149 3.45 -13.42 15.13
CA ARG A 149 3.84 -14.37 16.18
C ARG A 149 5.21 -14.02 16.77
N ARG A 150 6.22 -13.81 15.91
CA ARG A 150 7.58 -13.44 16.34
C ARG A 150 7.61 -12.11 17.08
N THR A 151 6.85 -11.13 16.60
CA THR A 151 6.76 -9.79 17.22
C THR A 151 6.09 -9.90 18.58
N THR A 152 4.95 -10.59 18.68
CA THR A 152 4.26 -10.81 19.95
C THR A 152 5.15 -11.52 20.97
N SER A 153 5.87 -12.58 20.57
CA SER A 153 6.81 -13.27 21.45
C SER A 153 7.90 -12.34 21.95
N THR A 154 8.53 -11.59 21.03
CA THR A 154 9.61 -10.65 21.40
C THR A 154 9.10 -9.57 22.35
N LEU A 155 7.90 -9.04 22.11
CA LEU A 155 7.30 -8.03 22.98
C LEU A 155 6.94 -8.60 24.36
N LEU A 156 6.44 -9.84 24.46
CA LEU A 156 6.18 -10.48 25.76
C LEU A 156 7.48 -10.75 26.53
N ASP A 157 8.54 -11.20 25.85
CA ASP A 157 9.84 -11.47 26.48
C ASP A 157 10.51 -10.19 26.99
N LEU A 158 10.25 -9.05 26.33
CA LEU A 158 10.73 -7.74 26.76
C LEU A 158 9.95 -7.20 27.96
N ASP A 159 8.82 -7.81 28.34
CA ASP A 159 7.79 -7.12 29.08
C ASP A 159 7.17 -7.92 30.25
N ILE A 160 7.91 -7.95 31.37
CA ILE A 160 7.40 -8.43 32.67
C ILE A 160 6.74 -7.28 33.49
N ALA A 161 6.62 -6.04 32.99
CA ALA A 161 6.03 -4.94 33.79
C ALA A 161 5.28 -3.79 33.06
N SER A 162 5.05 -3.84 31.75
CA SER A 162 4.72 -2.67 30.92
C SER A 162 3.84 -2.91 29.69
N ALA A 163 3.58 -4.16 29.30
CA ALA A 163 2.89 -4.44 28.05
C ALA A 163 1.44 -4.09 28.28
N ARG A 164 1.03 -2.92 27.78
CA ARG A 164 -0.36 -2.49 27.79
C ARG A 164 -1.20 -3.62 27.21
N PRO A 165 -2.06 -4.27 28.04
CA PRO A 165 -2.87 -5.40 27.59
C PRO A 165 -3.67 -5.07 26.33
N GLU A 166 -3.98 -3.78 26.11
CA GLU A 166 -4.68 -3.25 24.96
C GLU A 166 -3.89 -3.43 23.65
N VAL A 167 -2.58 -3.21 23.64
CA VAL A 167 -1.74 -3.38 22.42
C VAL A 167 -1.64 -4.85 22.05
N LEU A 168 -1.45 -5.72 23.05
CA LEU A 168 -1.42 -7.17 22.84
C LEU A 168 -2.80 -7.70 22.40
N ALA A 169 -3.89 -7.15 22.93
CA ALA A 169 -5.23 -7.50 22.49
C ALA A 169 -5.47 -7.10 21.03
N LEU A 170 -5.04 -5.89 20.64
CA LEU A 170 -5.17 -5.40 19.26
C LEU A 170 -4.33 -6.20 18.25
N LEU A 171 -3.12 -6.64 18.62
CA LEU A 171 -2.30 -7.52 17.77
C LEU A 171 -2.89 -8.92 17.62
N ARG A 172 -3.59 -9.41 18.65
CA ARG A 172 -4.25 -10.73 18.66
C ARG A 172 -5.66 -10.69 18.06
N ASP A 173 -6.24 -9.51 17.93
CA ASP A 173 -7.57 -9.33 17.37
C ASP A 173 -7.59 -9.73 15.88
N ARG A 174 -8.16 -10.90 15.64
CA ARG A 174 -8.40 -11.47 14.31
C ARG A 174 -9.76 -11.08 13.74
N GLY A 175 -10.53 -10.21 14.41
CA GLY A 175 -11.88 -9.86 13.96
C GLY A 175 -11.90 -9.53 12.47
N ASP A 176 -12.93 -9.99 11.77
CA ASP A 176 -13.06 -9.80 10.33
C ASP A 176 -13.04 -8.30 10.02
N ALA A 177 -11.90 -7.83 9.50
CA ALA A 177 -11.82 -6.46 9.01
C ALA A 177 -12.65 -6.42 7.72
N GLU A 178 -13.68 -5.57 7.71
CA GLU A 178 -14.32 -5.20 6.45
C GLU A 178 -13.23 -4.72 5.48
N PRO A 179 -13.13 -5.33 4.28
CA PRO A 179 -12.11 -4.95 3.33
C PRO A 179 -12.16 -3.46 3.02
N GLY A 180 -11.01 -2.80 3.17
CA GLY A 180 -10.86 -1.40 2.76
C GLY A 180 -11.22 -1.24 1.28
N PRO A 181 -11.70 -0.05 0.87
CA PRO A 181 -12.18 0.20 -0.50
C PRO A 181 -11.03 0.27 -1.52
N GLY A 182 -9.81 -0.13 -1.18
CA GLY A 182 -8.62 0.04 -2.00
C GLY A 182 -8.58 -0.84 -3.25
N LEU A 183 -9.31 -1.96 -3.27
CA LEU A 183 -9.38 -2.90 -4.40
C LEU A 183 -10.72 -2.78 -5.14
N GLY A 184 -10.66 -2.64 -6.46
CA GLY A 184 -11.85 -2.64 -7.33
C GLY A 184 -12.33 -4.06 -7.67
N PRO A 185 -13.31 -4.21 -8.58
CA PRO A 185 -13.69 -5.52 -9.13
C PRO A 185 -12.50 -6.24 -9.78
N GLY A 186 -12.47 -7.58 -9.71
CA GLY A 186 -11.37 -8.39 -10.27
C GLY A 186 -10.25 -8.74 -9.29
N TYR A 187 -10.47 -8.57 -7.98
CA TYR A 187 -9.56 -9.10 -6.96
C TYR A 187 -10.23 -10.25 -6.18
N PRO A 188 -9.50 -11.32 -5.83
CA PRO A 188 -10.05 -12.42 -5.05
C PRO A 188 -10.40 -11.98 -3.63
N PRO A 189 -11.41 -12.59 -2.97
CA PRO A 189 -11.75 -12.30 -1.57
C PRO A 189 -10.57 -12.41 -0.60
N ALA A 190 -9.62 -13.32 -0.86
CA ALA A 190 -8.41 -13.46 -0.05
C ALA A 190 -7.50 -12.21 -0.10
N ALA A 191 -7.40 -11.54 -1.26
CA ALA A 191 -6.64 -10.29 -1.38
C ALA A 191 -7.29 -9.15 -0.57
N HIS A 192 -8.62 -9.08 -0.60
CA HIS A 192 -9.40 -8.16 0.22
C HIS A 192 -9.17 -8.39 1.73
N ALA A 193 -9.23 -9.63 2.18
CA ALA A 193 -8.97 -9.99 3.58
C ALA A 193 -7.53 -9.68 4.02
N LEU A 194 -6.55 -10.00 3.17
CA LEU A 194 -5.14 -9.69 3.43
C LEU A 194 -4.90 -8.18 3.53
N LEU A 195 -5.47 -7.40 2.61
CA LEU A 195 -5.35 -5.94 2.61
C LEU A 195 -5.94 -5.34 3.90
N ALA A 196 -7.14 -5.75 4.27
CA ALA A 196 -7.82 -5.27 5.47
C ALA A 196 -7.01 -5.53 6.75
N ARG A 197 -6.39 -6.71 6.83
CA ARG A 197 -5.50 -7.08 7.93
C ARG A 197 -4.21 -6.26 7.93
N ALA A 198 -3.61 -6.02 6.76
CA ALA A 198 -2.43 -5.18 6.61
C ALA A 198 -2.71 -3.73 7.04
N GLU A 199 -3.86 -3.17 6.66
CA GLU A 199 -4.30 -1.81 7.06
C GLU A 199 -4.49 -1.66 8.56
N ARG A 200 -5.13 -2.64 9.21
CA ARG A 200 -5.26 -2.66 10.67
C ARG A 200 -3.89 -2.67 11.35
N LEU A 201 -3.00 -3.58 10.94
CA LEU A 201 -1.66 -3.70 11.52
C LEU A 201 -0.82 -2.46 11.24
N ARG A 202 -0.99 -1.82 10.09
CA ARG A 202 -0.31 -0.57 9.78
C ARG A 202 -0.72 0.54 10.74
N ALA A 203 -2.01 0.69 10.99
CA ALA A 203 -2.50 1.67 11.96
C ALA A 203 -1.95 1.41 13.37
N LEU A 204 -1.85 0.14 13.79
CA LEU A 204 -1.24 -0.24 15.07
C LEU A 204 0.26 0.09 15.11
N LEU A 205 0.99 -0.14 14.02
CA LEU A 205 2.40 0.21 13.91
C LEU A 205 2.62 1.73 13.95
N ASP A 206 1.77 2.50 13.28
CA ASP A 206 1.84 3.96 13.29
C ASP A 206 1.59 4.50 14.72
N LEU A 207 0.61 3.94 15.45
CA LEU A 207 0.41 4.25 16.86
C LEU A 207 1.60 3.85 17.73
N ALA A 208 2.18 2.67 17.49
CA ALA A 208 3.34 2.18 18.23
C ALA A 208 4.61 2.99 17.94
N ALA A 209 4.70 3.68 16.80
CA ALA A 209 5.82 4.55 16.45
C ALA A 209 5.79 5.91 17.17
N LEU A 210 4.64 6.30 17.75
CA LEU A 210 4.50 7.52 18.54
C LEU A 210 5.02 7.37 19.99
N ASP A 211 5.36 6.16 20.41
CA ASP A 211 5.80 5.84 21.78
C ASP A 211 6.97 4.85 21.76
N ASP A 212 8.01 5.11 22.56
CA ASP A 212 9.13 4.18 22.78
C ASP A 212 8.74 2.99 23.68
N GLY A 213 7.52 3.02 24.24
CA GLY A 213 7.02 2.05 25.21
C GLY A 213 7.73 2.25 26.56
N ALA A 214 7.60 1.29 27.48
CA ALA A 214 8.33 1.35 28.76
C ALA A 214 9.70 0.64 28.72
N ALA A 215 10.29 0.44 27.53
CA ALA A 215 11.62 -0.15 27.42
C ALA A 215 12.65 0.77 28.11
N VAL A 216 13.36 0.26 29.12
CA VAL A 216 14.22 1.08 29.99
C VAL A 216 15.70 1.02 29.62
N THR A 217 16.13 -0.01 28.89
CA THR A 217 17.51 -0.16 28.42
C THR A 217 17.65 0.01 26.91
N ALA A 218 18.82 0.49 26.47
CA ALA A 218 19.15 0.58 25.03
C ALA A 218 19.05 -0.76 24.28
N GLY A 219 19.33 -1.88 24.97
CA GLY A 219 19.18 -3.23 24.41
C GLY A 219 17.72 -3.64 24.22
N GLU A 220 16.83 -3.28 25.15
CA GLU A 220 15.38 -3.52 25.02
C GLU A 220 14.78 -2.66 23.91
N ILE A 221 15.15 -1.38 23.85
CA ILE A 221 14.74 -0.47 22.77
C ILE A 221 15.16 -1.06 21.42
N GLY A 222 16.43 -1.47 21.28
CA GLY A 222 16.94 -2.08 20.04
C GLY A 222 16.19 -3.34 19.61
N ARG A 223 15.87 -4.25 20.55
CA ARG A 223 15.09 -5.48 20.27
C ARG A 223 13.64 -5.16 19.88
N ARG A 224 12.98 -4.22 20.58
CA ARG A 224 11.63 -3.76 20.23
C ARG A 224 11.60 -3.17 18.82
N THR A 225 12.52 -2.25 18.51
CA THR A 225 12.60 -1.62 17.18
C THR A 225 12.84 -2.67 16.09
N ALA A 226 13.71 -3.66 16.33
CA ALA A 226 13.96 -4.72 15.36
C ALA A 226 12.71 -5.59 15.11
N ALA A 227 11.97 -5.95 16.17
CA ALA A 227 10.73 -6.71 16.05
C ALA A 227 9.65 -5.94 15.26
N LEU A 228 9.40 -4.67 15.61
CA LEU A 228 8.44 -3.83 14.91
C LEU A 228 8.83 -3.57 13.44
N ARG A 229 10.13 -3.44 13.15
CA ARG A 229 10.63 -3.33 11.77
C ARG A 229 10.35 -4.59 10.96
N GLY A 230 10.50 -5.77 11.57
CA GLY A 230 10.15 -7.05 10.97
C GLY A 230 8.67 -7.17 10.64
N LEU A 231 7.79 -6.75 11.57
CA LEU A 231 6.35 -6.70 11.33
C LEU A 231 5.97 -5.70 10.24
N SER A 232 6.56 -4.50 10.25
CA SER A 232 6.37 -3.47 9.22
C SER A 232 6.74 -3.97 7.82
N ALA A 233 7.85 -4.72 7.69
CA ALA A 233 8.24 -5.33 6.42
C ALA A 233 7.22 -6.37 5.93
N ALA A 234 6.67 -7.20 6.81
CA ALA A 234 5.65 -8.18 6.44
C ALA A 234 4.33 -7.50 6.02
N VAL A 235 3.87 -6.47 6.75
CA VAL A 235 2.69 -5.66 6.39
C VAL A 235 2.85 -5.05 5.00
N ARG A 236 4.04 -4.52 4.69
CA ARG A 236 4.34 -3.94 3.38
C ARG A 236 4.26 -4.96 2.25
N ARG A 237 4.84 -6.15 2.43
CA ARG A 237 4.73 -7.24 1.44
C ARG A 237 3.30 -7.72 1.30
N SER A 238 2.49 -7.68 2.36
CA SER A 238 1.06 -7.98 2.28
C SER A 238 0.29 -6.96 1.43
N TYR A 239 0.62 -5.67 1.50
CA TYR A 239 0.07 -4.67 0.57
C TYR A 239 0.45 -5.00 -0.87
N GLU A 240 1.74 -5.19 -1.16
CA GLU A 240 2.22 -5.50 -2.52
C GLU A 240 1.55 -6.76 -3.08
N ALA A 241 1.45 -7.83 -2.28
CA ALA A 241 0.79 -9.08 -2.66
C ALA A 241 -0.71 -8.90 -2.92
N ALA A 242 -1.43 -8.17 -2.06
CA ALA A 242 -2.87 -7.94 -2.22
C ALA A 242 -3.17 -7.11 -3.48
N TYR A 243 -2.38 -6.07 -3.76
CA TYR A 243 -2.54 -5.22 -4.94
C TYR A 243 -2.05 -5.87 -6.25
N ASP A 244 -1.14 -6.85 -6.19
CA ASP A 244 -0.70 -7.60 -7.39
C ASP A 244 -1.69 -8.74 -7.75
N ALA A 245 -2.54 -9.17 -6.81
CA ALA A 245 -3.47 -10.30 -6.94
C ALA A 245 -4.65 -10.09 -7.92
N PHE A 246 -4.64 -9.04 -8.73
CA PHE A 246 -5.69 -8.79 -9.71
C PHE A 246 -5.81 -9.95 -10.71
N ASP A 247 -7.01 -10.50 -10.81
CA ASP A 247 -7.41 -11.54 -11.74
C ASP A 247 -8.83 -11.26 -12.25
N PRO A 248 -8.98 -10.95 -13.56
CA PRO A 248 -10.27 -10.69 -14.19
C PRO A 248 -11.35 -11.75 -13.94
N SER A 249 -11.01 -13.02 -13.64
CA SER A 249 -12.03 -14.04 -13.34
C SER A 249 -12.78 -13.80 -12.04
N HIS A 250 -12.24 -12.94 -11.15
CA HIS A 250 -12.89 -12.52 -9.91
C HIS A 250 -13.74 -11.27 -10.06
N ALA A 251 -13.88 -10.70 -11.26
CA ALA A 251 -14.91 -9.72 -11.51
C ALA A 251 -16.26 -10.44 -11.51
N THR A 252 -17.00 -10.34 -10.41
CA THR A 252 -18.40 -10.76 -10.39
C THR A 252 -19.10 -10.06 -11.55
N SER A 253 -19.70 -10.86 -12.46
CA SER A 253 -20.58 -10.32 -13.50
C SER A 253 -21.56 -9.34 -12.85
N PRO A 254 -21.84 -8.18 -13.47
CA PRO A 254 -22.82 -7.25 -12.92
C PRO A 254 -24.15 -8.01 -12.75
N PRO A 255 -24.93 -7.74 -11.68
CA PRO A 255 -26.28 -8.27 -11.63
C PRO A 255 -27.00 -7.82 -12.89
N SER A 256 -27.52 -8.78 -13.65
CA SER A 256 -28.47 -8.51 -14.73
C SER A 256 -29.59 -7.66 -14.14
N ARG A 257 -29.80 -6.48 -14.72
CA ARG A 257 -30.90 -5.56 -14.38
C ARG A 257 -32.25 -6.26 -14.38
#